data_AF-A0A917DXG8-F1
#
_entry.id   AF-A0A917DXG8-F1
#
_cell.length_a   1.000
_cell.length_b   1.000
_cell.length_c   1.000
_cell.angle_alpha   90.00
_cell.angle_beta   90.00
_cell.angle_gamma   90.00
#
_symmetry.space_group_name_H-M   'P 1'
#
loop_
_entity.id
_entity.type
_entity.pdbx_description
1 polymer ?
#
loop_
_entity_poly.entity_id
_entity_poly.type
_entity_poly.pdbx_seq_one_letter_code
_entity_poly.pdbx_strand_id
1 'polypeptide(L)'
;MTYIVGLIKDDLPDTLISPVSHNSVEELYEWLIKFFNKDDYKLSIPLTMEILKPAIEENQPIIINIAGYPLSAMFGDKNVVMEATNRFIHIVGLDLLDKEGIQKIADAIAKNVK
;
A
#
# COMPACT_ATOMS: atom_id res chain seq x y z
N MET A 1 -18.04 0.27 7.11
CA MET A 1 -17.07 0.93 6.24
C MET A 1 -15.93 -0.05 6.04
N THR A 2 -15.41 -0.19 4.83
CA THR A 2 -14.34 -1.15 4.54
C THR A 2 -13.15 -0.36 4.01
N TYR A 3 -11.97 -0.67 4.52
CA TYR A 3 -10.73 -0.04 4.10
C TYR A 3 -9.93 -1.00 3.24
N ILE A 4 -9.10 -0.47 2.36
CA ILE A 4 -8.23 -1.25 1.50
C ILE A 4 -6.84 -0.65 1.52
N VAL A 5 -5.83 -1.51 1.48
CA VAL A 5 -4.42 -1.15 1.29
C VAL A 5 -3.83 -2.02 0.20
N GLY A 6 -3.05 -1.43 -0.69
CA GLY A 6 -2.30 -2.15 -1.70
C GLY A 6 -1.06 -1.38 -2.11
N LEU A 7 -0.21 -2.02 -2.90
CA LEU A 7 0.95 -1.35 -3.48
C LEU A 7 0.58 -0.72 -4.82
N ILE A 8 1.19 0.40 -5.15
CA ILE A 8 1.13 1.02 -6.47
C ILE A 8 2.55 1.21 -6.96
N LYS A 9 2.73 1.32 -8.28
CA LYS A 9 3.99 1.84 -8.82
C LYS A 9 3.94 3.34 -8.88
N ASP A 10 5.09 3.98 -8.68
CA ASP A 10 5.18 5.44 -8.74
C ASP A 10 4.90 5.97 -10.16
N ASP A 11 5.20 5.17 -11.20
CA ASP A 11 4.97 5.49 -12.61
C ASP A 11 3.61 4.99 -13.15
N LEU A 12 2.88 4.20 -12.35
CA LEU A 12 1.56 3.65 -12.70
C LEU A 12 0.65 3.62 -11.46
N PRO A 13 0.24 4.81 -10.94
CA PRO A 13 -0.49 4.92 -9.69
C PRO A 13 -1.94 4.45 -9.77
N ASP A 14 -2.46 4.19 -10.99
CA ASP A 14 -3.82 3.72 -11.24
C ASP A 14 -3.98 2.19 -11.09
N THR A 15 -2.90 1.47 -10.77
CA THR A 15 -2.89 0.02 -10.65
C THR A 15 -2.61 -0.41 -9.22
N LEU A 16 -3.63 -0.96 -8.56
CA LEU A 16 -3.52 -1.48 -7.20
C LEU A 16 -3.03 -2.94 -7.22
N ILE A 17 -1.88 -3.16 -6.62
CA ILE A 17 -1.19 -4.44 -6.54
C ILE A 17 -1.44 -5.03 -5.16
N SER A 18 -1.89 -6.29 -5.16
CA SER A 18 -2.08 -7.11 -3.97
C SER A 18 -2.91 -6.44 -2.87
N PRO A 19 -4.14 -6.01 -3.19
CA PRO A 19 -4.98 -5.34 -2.21
C PRO A 19 -5.38 -6.26 -1.05
N VAL A 20 -5.32 -5.72 0.16
CA VAL A 20 -5.79 -6.33 1.41
C VAL A 20 -6.91 -5.45 1.97
N SER A 21 -8.02 -6.07 2.38
CA SER A 21 -9.16 -5.35 2.95
C SER A 21 -9.19 -5.46 4.48
N HIS A 22 -9.65 -4.40 5.14
CA HIS A 22 -9.76 -4.27 6.59
C HIS A 22 -11.15 -3.73 6.97
N ASN A 23 -11.66 -4.16 8.13
CA ASN A 23 -13.01 -3.79 8.58
C ASN A 23 -13.03 -2.57 9.51
N SER A 24 -11.86 -2.10 9.94
CA SER A 24 -11.70 -0.92 10.81
C SER A 24 -10.42 -0.15 10.49
N VAL A 25 -10.35 1.10 10.94
CA VAL A 25 -9.12 1.92 10.83
C VAL A 25 -8.03 1.33 11.73
N GLU A 26 -8.42 0.74 12.85
CA GLU A 26 -7.54 0.04 13.78
C GLU A 26 -6.86 -1.17 13.12
N GLU A 27 -7.60 -2.02 12.41
CA GLU A 27 -7.03 -3.16 11.67
C GLU A 27 -6.09 -2.70 10.55
N LEU A 28 -6.47 -1.65 9.81
CA LEU A 28 -5.63 -1.06 8.77
C LEU A 28 -4.31 -0.53 9.37
N TYR A 29 -4.40 0.21 10.47
CA TYR A 29 -3.23 0.74 11.16
C TYR A 29 -2.29 -0.37 11.62
N GLU A 30 -2.82 -1.41 12.27
CA GLU A 30 -2.04 -2.56 12.70
C GLU A 30 -1.34 -3.25 11.54
N TRP A 31 -1.99 -3.36 10.40
CA TRP A 31 -1.39 -3.92 9.20
C TRP A 31 -0.25 -3.02 8.70
N LEU A 32 -0.48 -1.70 8.60
CA LEU A 32 0.51 -0.75 8.09
C LEU A 32 1.76 -0.69 8.96
N ILE A 33 1.64 -0.71 10.31
CA ILE A 33 2.81 -0.69 11.20
C ILE A 33 3.60 -2.01 11.16
N LYS A 34 2.93 -3.14 10.89
CA LYS A 34 3.60 -4.44 10.70
C LYS A 34 4.33 -4.48 9.36
N PHE A 35 3.69 -3.97 8.30
CA PHE A 35 4.27 -3.88 6.97
C PHE A 35 5.46 -2.92 6.92
N PHE A 36 5.29 -1.70 7.45
CA PHE A 36 6.33 -0.68 7.54
C PHE A 36 7.17 -0.80 8.82
N ASN A 37 7.58 -2.01 9.19
CA ASN A 37 8.46 -2.18 10.34
C ASN A 37 9.71 -1.28 10.15
N LYS A 38 10.06 -0.52 11.19
CA LYS A 38 11.10 0.53 11.17
C LYS A 38 12.49 -0.02 10.84
N ASP A 39 12.71 -1.31 11.08
CA ASP A 39 13.95 -2.01 10.73
C ASP A 39 14.08 -2.22 9.21
N ASP A 40 12.95 -2.27 8.51
CA ASP A 40 12.88 -2.57 7.09
C ASP A 40 12.58 -1.37 6.20
N TYR A 41 11.81 -0.41 6.68
CA TYR A 41 11.38 0.75 5.90
C TYR A 41 11.54 2.05 6.68
N LYS A 42 12.28 3.01 6.09
CA LYS A 42 12.36 4.38 6.60
C LYS A 42 11.23 5.20 6.03
N LEU A 43 10.19 5.43 6.84
CA LEU A 43 9.15 6.39 6.52
C LEU A 43 9.66 7.82 6.76
N SER A 44 9.37 8.73 5.84
CA SER A 44 9.67 10.17 5.98
C SER A 44 8.82 10.83 7.07
N ILE A 45 7.61 10.30 7.31
CA ILE A 45 6.70 10.73 8.37
C ILE A 45 6.30 9.49 9.18
N PRO A 46 6.39 9.52 10.53
CA PRO A 46 5.92 8.43 11.36
C PRO A 46 4.42 8.19 11.16
N LEU A 47 4.03 6.96 10.81
CA LEU A 47 2.63 6.58 10.76
C LEU A 47 2.09 6.40 12.20
N THR A 48 1.17 7.26 12.61
CA THR A 48 0.47 7.19 13.90
C THR A 48 -1.04 7.17 13.68
N MET A 49 -1.79 6.64 14.65
CA MET A 49 -3.26 6.65 14.59
C MET A 49 -3.85 8.06 14.52
N GLU A 50 -3.19 9.02 15.19
CA GLU A 50 -3.59 10.43 15.22
C GLU A 50 -3.46 11.12 13.85
N ILE A 51 -2.55 10.65 12.99
CA ILE A 51 -2.40 11.14 11.62
C ILE A 51 -3.32 10.36 10.68
N LEU A 52 -3.45 9.05 10.90
CA LEU A 52 -4.23 8.17 10.03
C LEU A 52 -5.73 8.49 10.05
N LYS A 53 -6.32 8.71 11.23
CA LYS A 53 -7.77 8.93 11.36
C LYS A 53 -8.24 10.18 10.58
N PRO A 54 -7.65 11.37 10.79
CA PRO A 54 -8.03 12.57 10.01
C PRO A 54 -7.79 12.38 8.51
N ALA A 55 -6.67 11.76 8.11
CA ALA A 55 -6.35 11.58 6.69
C ALA A 55 -7.39 10.69 5.97
N ILE A 56 -7.95 9.69 6.64
CA ILE A 56 -9.02 8.85 6.08
C ILE A 56 -10.33 9.64 5.91
N GLU A 57 -10.58 10.62 6.79
CA GLU A 57 -11.78 11.46 6.73
C GLU A 57 -11.74 12.47 5.57
N GLU A 58 -10.56 12.76 5.01
CA GLU A 58 -10.41 13.66 3.85
C GLU A 58 -10.98 13.10 2.53
N ASN A 59 -11.48 11.85 2.54
CA ASN A 59 -12.11 11.19 1.39
C ASN A 59 -11.22 11.18 0.13
N GLN A 60 -9.91 11.06 0.33
CA GLN A 60 -8.91 10.88 -0.71
C GLN A 60 -8.02 9.67 -0.39
N PRO A 61 -7.46 8.99 -1.42
CA PRO A 61 -6.51 7.92 -1.19
C PRO A 61 -5.23 8.49 -0.59
N ILE A 62 -4.72 7.82 0.44
CA ILE A 62 -3.46 8.16 1.08
C ILE A 62 -2.36 7.36 0.41
N ILE A 63 -1.26 8.02 0.07
CA ILE A 63 -0.10 7.39 -0.56
C ILE A 63 1.13 7.58 0.34
N ILE A 64 1.81 6.48 0.65
CA ILE A 64 3.06 6.47 1.40
C ILE A 64 4.16 5.86 0.52
N ASN A 65 5.17 6.67 0.21
CA ASN A 65 6.32 6.23 -0.58
C ASN A 65 7.21 5.28 0.22
N ILE A 66 7.66 4.19 -0.41
CA ILE A 66 8.58 3.24 0.21
C ILE A 66 10.01 3.62 -0.21
N ALA A 67 10.75 4.27 0.69
CA ALA A 67 12.09 4.77 0.38
C ALA A 67 13.03 3.67 -0.16
N GLY A 68 13.61 3.90 -1.33
CA GLY A 68 14.53 2.95 -1.98
C GLY A 68 13.86 1.97 -2.94
N TYR A 69 12.54 2.02 -3.10
CA TYR A 69 11.78 1.17 -4.02
C TYR A 69 10.91 2.02 -4.95
N PRO A 70 10.67 1.60 -6.20
CA PRO A 70 9.79 2.30 -7.15
C PRO A 70 8.30 1.98 -6.88
N LEU A 71 7.94 1.85 -5.61
CA LEU A 71 6.64 1.42 -5.14
C LEU A 71 6.20 2.29 -3.98
N SER A 72 4.90 2.50 -3.90
CA SER A 72 4.23 3.20 -2.81
C SER A 72 3.08 2.37 -2.27
N ALA A 73 2.70 2.54 -1.01
CA ALA A 73 1.46 1.98 -0.49
C ALA A 73 0.33 2.99 -0.68
N MET A 74 -0.76 2.57 -1.30
CA MET A 74 -2.00 3.32 -1.40
C MET A 74 -3.06 2.70 -0.49
N PHE A 75 -3.73 3.50 0.33
CA PHE A 75 -4.80 3.03 1.21
C PHE A 75 -5.85 4.10 1.51
N GLY A 76 -7.00 3.67 2.02
CA GLY A 76 -8.11 4.55 2.36
C GLY A 76 -9.43 3.78 2.44
N ASP A 77 -10.55 4.50 2.39
CA ASP A 77 -11.85 3.86 2.17
C ASP A 77 -11.81 3.08 0.85
N LYS A 78 -12.40 1.88 0.86
CA LYS A 78 -12.38 0.99 -0.28
C LYS A 78 -12.94 1.67 -1.53
N ASN A 79 -14.05 2.39 -1.44
CA ASN A 79 -14.64 3.02 -2.62
C ASN A 79 -13.73 4.13 -3.16
N VAL A 80 -13.15 4.94 -2.27
CA VAL A 80 -12.22 6.01 -2.63
C VAL A 80 -10.98 5.48 -3.36
N VAL A 81 -10.36 4.42 -2.84
CA VAL A 81 -9.18 3.80 -3.48
C VAL A 81 -9.55 3.12 -4.79
N MET A 82 -10.70 2.45 -4.85
CA MET A 82 -11.18 1.80 -6.07
C MET A 82 -11.57 2.83 -7.15
N GLU A 83 -12.02 4.03 -6.79
CA GLU A 83 -12.26 5.12 -7.73
C GLU A 83 -10.95 5.74 -8.25
N ALA A 84 -9.90 5.74 -7.43
CA ALA A 84 -8.57 6.21 -7.82
C ALA A 84 -7.76 5.19 -8.64
N THR A 85 -8.23 3.94 -8.74
CA THR A 85 -7.50 2.84 -9.40
C THR A 85 -8.34 2.18 -10.49
N ASN A 86 -7.77 2.04 -11.69
CA ASN A 86 -8.45 1.48 -12.85
C ASN A 86 -8.14 0.00 -13.10
N ARG A 87 -7.15 -0.56 -12.40
CA ARG A 87 -6.63 -1.93 -12.61
C ARG A 87 -6.21 -2.59 -11.30
N PHE A 88 -6.40 -3.90 -11.21
CA PHE A 88 -6.04 -4.73 -10.06
C PHE A 88 -5.12 -5.88 -10.46
N ILE A 89 -4.00 -6.03 -9.75
CA ILE A 89 -3.07 -7.15 -9.94
C ILE A 89 -2.95 -7.89 -8.61
N HIS A 90 -3.50 -9.08 -8.51
CA HIS A 90 -3.24 -9.97 -7.38
C HIS A 90 -1.98 -10.79 -7.67
N ILE A 91 -0.91 -10.55 -6.92
CA ILE A 91 0.25 -11.44 -6.92
C ILE A 91 -0.05 -12.54 -5.90
N VAL A 92 0.16 -13.82 -6.25
CA VAL A 92 -0.04 -14.94 -5.32
C VAL A 92 1.28 -15.20 -4.59
N GLY A 93 1.28 -15.21 -3.26
CA GLY A 93 2.48 -15.44 -2.43
C GLY A 93 2.92 -14.29 -1.50
N LEU A 94 2.03 -13.35 -1.16
CA LEU A 94 2.34 -12.19 -0.28
C LEU A 94 2.52 -12.52 1.20
N ASP A 95 2.33 -13.77 1.61
CA ASP A 95 2.43 -14.16 3.01
C ASP A 95 3.87 -14.02 3.56
N LEU A 96 4.83 -13.58 2.72
CA LEU A 96 6.25 -13.39 2.99
C LEU A 96 6.77 -12.05 2.41
N LEU A 97 6.08 -10.93 2.66
CA LEU A 97 6.58 -9.58 2.31
C LEU A 97 7.78 -9.17 3.19
N ASP A 98 8.90 -9.84 3.03
CA ASP A 98 10.22 -9.32 3.39
C ASP A 98 10.78 -8.47 2.24
N LYS A 99 11.96 -7.87 2.45
CA LYS A 99 12.64 -7.07 1.41
C LYS A 99 12.87 -7.84 0.11
N GLU A 100 13.06 -9.16 0.16
CA GLU A 100 13.20 -9.97 -1.05
C GLU A 100 11.86 -10.14 -1.77
N GLY A 101 10.76 -10.29 -1.05
CA GLY A 101 9.41 -10.34 -1.60
C GLY A 101 9.07 -9.07 -2.39
N ILE A 102 9.33 -7.90 -1.81
CA ILE A 102 9.14 -6.61 -2.51
C ILE A 102 10.06 -6.49 -3.72
N GLN A 103 11.34 -6.89 -3.62
CA GLN A 103 12.26 -6.85 -4.75
C GLN A 103 11.82 -7.80 -5.88
N LYS A 104 11.37 -9.02 -5.56
CA LYS A 104 10.84 -9.98 -6.55
C LYS A 104 9.59 -9.44 -7.23
N ILE A 105 8.72 -8.76 -6.50
CA ILE A 105 7.55 -8.08 -7.07
C ILE A 105 8.01 -6.96 -8.02
N ALA A 106 8.92 -6.09 -7.58
CA ALA A 106 9.48 -5.03 -8.42
C ALA A 106 10.14 -5.59 -9.69
N ASP A 107 10.90 -6.68 -9.59
CA ASP A 107 11.58 -7.34 -10.73
C ASP A 107 10.59 -8.04 -11.68
N ALA A 108 9.60 -8.75 -11.14
CA ALA A 108 8.57 -9.43 -11.95
C ALA A 108 7.71 -8.41 -12.70
N ILE A 109 7.47 -7.26 -12.08
CA ILE A 109 6.79 -6.13 -12.67
C ILE A 109 7.65 -5.49 -13.78
N ALA A 110 8.94 -5.26 -13.55
CA ALA A 110 9.85 -4.68 -14.54
C ALA A 110 10.00 -5.56 -15.80
N LYS A 111 9.92 -6.89 -15.65
CA LYS A 111 10.04 -7.84 -16.77
C LYS A 111 8.80 -7.94 -17.66
N ASN A 112 7.62 -7.53 -17.18
CA ASN A 112 6.36 -7.60 -17.94
C ASN A 112 6.00 -6.29 -18.66
N VAL A 113 6.88 -5.29 -18.64
CA VAL A 113 6.74 -4.06 -19.41
C VAL A 113 7.80 -4.07 -20.51
N LYS A 114 7.43 -4.57 -21.69
CA LYS A 114 8.13 -4.36 -22.97
C LYS A 114 7.23 -3.56 -23.88
#